data_AF-A0A4V0Z4C5-F1
#
_entry.id   AF-A0A4V0Z4C5-F1
#
_cell.length_a   1.000
_cell.length_b   1.000
_cell.length_c   1.000
_cell.angle_alpha   90.00
_cell.angle_beta   90.00
_cell.angle_gamma   90.00
#
_symmetry.space_group_name_H-M   'P 1'
#
loop_
_entity.id
_entity.type
_entity.pdbx_description
1 polymer ?
#
loop_
_entity_poly.entity_id
_entity_poly.type
_entity_poly.pdbx_seq_one_letter_code
_entity_poly.pdbx_strand_id
1 'polypeptide(L)'
;MDALQERVLAELRRYAANRLKDVARGAETRELAGLLVEKYGYGLAKALAIAGELAGVPAPDLGREIERVVLEVDPDAVEHRSRRWDAASAGLSLPRRG
;
A
#
# COMPACT_ATOMS: atom_id res chain seq x y z
N MET A 1 18.84 -6.27 11.51
CA MET A 1 17.71 -6.29 10.54
C MET A 1 16.50 -5.56 11.09
N ASP A 2 16.22 -5.69 12.39
CA ASP A 2 15.06 -5.10 13.08
C ASP A 2 14.94 -3.57 12.89
N ALA A 3 16.03 -2.81 13.06
CA ALA A 3 16.00 -1.35 12.87
C ALA A 3 15.65 -0.92 11.43
N LEU A 4 16.08 -1.68 10.42
CA LEU A 4 15.73 -1.40 9.02
C LEU A 4 14.26 -1.73 8.76
N GLN A 5 13.78 -2.86 9.27
CA GLN A 5 12.38 -3.27 9.18
C GLN A 5 11.46 -2.23 9.84
N GLU A 6 11.77 -1.79 11.05
CA GLU A 6 11.04 -0.76 11.76
C GLU A 6 11.02 0.56 10.98
N ARG A 7 12.15 0.93 10.37
CA ARG A 7 12.24 2.14 9.55
C ARG A 7 11.36 2.05 8.29
N VAL A 8 11.32 0.89 7.65
CA VAL A 8 10.46 0.61 6.49
C VAL A 8 8.98 0.69 6.89
N LEU A 9 8.59 0.07 8.01
CA LEU A 9 7.21 0.15 8.51
C LEU A 9 6.82 1.57 8.92
N ALA A 10 7.73 2.33 9.51
CA ALA A 10 7.50 3.74 9.81
C ALA A 10 7.28 4.57 8.53
N GLU A 11 8.01 4.27 7.46
CA GLU A 11 7.81 4.94 6.16
C GLU A 11 6.46 4.58 5.55
N LEU A 12 6.05 3.32 5.58
CA LEU A 12 4.72 2.90 5.13
C LEU A 12 3.60 3.64 5.89
N ARG A 13 3.70 3.73 7.22
CA ARG A 13 2.73 4.46 8.06
C ARG A 13 2.71 5.96 7.74
N ARG A 14 3.87 6.58 7.49
CA ARG A 14 3.96 7.98 7.05
C ARG A 14 3.26 8.19 5.70
N TYR A 15 3.50 7.30 4.75
CA TYR A 15 2.86 7.34 3.44
C TYR A 15 1.34 7.21 3.56
N ALA A 16 0.86 6.23 4.34
CA ALA A 16 -0.57 6.04 4.62
C ALA A 16 -1.22 7.27 5.28
N ALA A 17 -0.56 7.88 6.28
CA ALA A 17 -1.04 9.08 6.93
C ALA A 17 -1.19 10.27 5.96
N ASN A 18 -0.30 10.39 4.98
CA ASN A 18 -0.41 11.43 3.95
C ASN A 18 -1.58 11.16 2.98
N ARG A 19 -1.79 9.91 2.57
CA ARG A 19 -2.96 9.53 1.76
C ARG A 19 -4.27 9.80 2.50
N LEU A 20 -4.33 9.52 3.81
CA LEU A 20 -5.51 9.85 4.63
C LEU A 20 -5.79 11.36 4.68
N LYS A 21 -4.77 12.22 4.65
CA LYS A 21 -4.96 13.68 4.52
C LYS A 21 -5.54 14.05 3.15
N ASP A 22 -5.09 13.37 2.09
CA ASP A 22 -5.62 13.56 0.74
C ASP A 22 -7.09 13.11 0.64
N VAL A 23 -7.45 12.01 1.31
CA VAL A 23 -8.84 11.58 1.47
C VAL A 23 -9.66 12.61 2.26
N ALA A 24 -9.15 13.10 3.39
CA ALA A 24 -9.85 14.06 4.24
C ALA A 24 -10.16 15.39 3.52
N ARG A 25 -9.30 15.83 2.60
CA ARG A 25 -9.53 17.03 1.76
C ARG A 25 -10.29 16.73 0.45
N GLY A 26 -10.74 15.51 0.24
CA GLY A 26 -11.51 15.09 -0.94
C GLY A 26 -10.69 14.96 -2.24
N ALA A 27 -9.36 14.92 -2.16
CA ALA A 27 -8.50 14.76 -3.32
C ALA A 27 -8.36 13.30 -3.78
N GLU A 28 -8.57 12.35 -2.88
CA GLU A 28 -8.52 10.90 -3.15
C GLU A 28 -9.72 10.19 -2.53
N THR A 29 -10.14 9.06 -3.11
CA THR A 29 -11.07 8.13 -2.45
C THR A 29 -10.29 7.19 -1.52
N ARG A 30 -10.96 6.60 -0.53
CA ARG A 30 -10.35 5.55 0.30
C ARG A 30 -9.85 4.36 -0.53
N GLU A 31 -10.61 3.96 -1.53
CA GLU A 31 -10.22 2.89 -2.47
C GLU A 31 -8.90 3.19 -3.19
N LEU A 32 -8.75 4.41 -3.74
CA LEU A 32 -7.51 4.82 -4.41
C LEU A 32 -6.35 4.90 -3.41
N ALA A 33 -6.58 5.52 -2.24
CA ALA A 33 -5.58 5.64 -1.20
C ALA A 33 -5.09 4.27 -0.69
N GLY A 34 -6.02 3.35 -0.43
CA GLY A 34 -5.74 1.97 -0.02
C GLY A 34 -4.93 1.21 -1.06
N LEU A 35 -5.30 1.32 -2.34
CA LEU A 35 -4.54 0.74 -3.45
C LEU A 35 -3.10 1.28 -3.49
N LEU A 36 -2.91 2.60 -3.38
CA LEU A 36 -1.58 3.21 -3.41
C LEU A 36 -0.71 2.73 -2.24
N VAL A 37 -1.29 2.67 -1.03
CA VAL A 37 -0.62 2.16 0.17
C VAL A 37 -0.26 0.69 0.03
N GLU A 38 -1.16 -0.13 -0.52
CA GLU A 38 -0.93 -1.56 -0.79
C GLU A 38 0.28 -1.75 -1.72
N LYS A 39 0.30 -1.07 -2.88
CA LYS A 39 1.39 -1.21 -3.86
C LYS A 39 2.72 -0.65 -3.33
N TYR A 40 2.66 0.46 -2.60
CA TYR A 40 3.85 1.03 -1.96
C TYR A 40 4.43 0.06 -0.91
N GLY A 41 3.59 -0.52 -0.06
CA GLY A 41 3.98 -1.49 0.96
C GLY A 41 4.62 -2.74 0.37
N TYR A 42 4.01 -3.35 -0.65
CA TYR A 42 4.60 -4.53 -1.32
C TYR A 42 5.92 -4.20 -2.04
N GLY A 43 6.04 -3.00 -2.62
CA GLY A 43 7.30 -2.52 -3.20
C GLY A 43 8.42 -2.44 -2.16
N LEU A 44 8.13 -1.86 -0.99
CA LEU A 44 9.08 -1.80 0.12
C LEU A 44 9.47 -3.18 0.64
N ALA A 45 8.51 -4.09 0.81
CA ALA A 45 8.79 -5.46 1.23
C ALA A 45 9.70 -6.20 0.23
N LYS A 46 9.46 -6.02 -1.08
CA LYS A 46 10.30 -6.61 -2.11
C LYS A 46 11.72 -6.04 -2.12
N ALA A 47 11.86 -4.73 -1.93
CA ALA A 47 13.18 -4.10 -1.81
C ALA A 47 13.95 -4.62 -0.58
N LEU A 48 13.26 -4.79 0.55
CA LEU A 48 13.86 -5.36 1.76
C LEU A 48 14.27 -6.82 1.57
N ALA A 49 13.47 -7.60 0.82
CA ALA A 49 13.81 -8.98 0.49
C ALA A 49 15.08 -9.07 -0.35
N ILE A 50 15.20 -8.26 -1.42
CA ILE A 50 16.40 -8.18 -2.26
C ILE A 50 17.63 -7.79 -1.42
N ALA A 51 17.49 -6.80 -0.53
CA ALA A 51 18.58 -6.39 0.35
C ALA A 51 19.01 -7.52 1.31
N GLY A 52 18.05 -8.27 1.84
CA GLY A 52 18.32 -9.44 2.69
C GLY A 52 19.07 -10.54 1.95
N GLU A 53 18.62 -10.88 0.73
CA GLU A 53 19.28 -11.85 -0.14
C GLU A 53 20.74 -11.48 -0.41
N LEU A 54 21.01 -10.23 -0.77
CA LEU A 54 22.38 -9.73 -1.03
C LEU A 54 23.27 -9.75 0.22
N ALA A 55 22.68 -9.58 1.40
CA ALA A 55 23.39 -9.62 2.68
C ALA A 55 23.47 -11.03 3.29
N GLY A 56 22.89 -12.04 2.65
CA GLY A 56 22.84 -13.42 3.17
C GLY A 56 21.99 -13.57 4.43
N VAL A 57 21.00 -12.70 4.64
CA VAL A 57 20.11 -12.71 5.81
C VAL A 57 18.65 -12.94 5.40
N PRO A 58 17.87 -13.70 6.18
CA PRO A 58 16.45 -13.88 5.91
C PRO A 58 15.70 -12.55 5.89
N ALA A 59 14.85 -12.36 4.88
CA ALA A 59 13.96 -11.22 4.81
C ALA A 59 12.78 -11.41 5.77
N PRO A 60 12.37 -10.36 6.52
CA PRO A 60 11.18 -10.44 7.34
C PRO A 60 9.91 -10.43 6.48
N ASP A 61 8.90 -11.20 6.88
CA ASP A 61 7.57 -11.16 6.26
C ASP A 61 6.79 -9.93 6.76
N LEU A 62 6.66 -8.93 5.89
CA LEU A 62 5.92 -7.70 6.16
C LEU A 62 4.44 -7.77 5.74
N GLY A 63 3.98 -8.87 5.15
CA GLY A 63 2.65 -8.96 4.54
C GLY A 63 1.51 -8.62 5.50
N ARG A 64 1.56 -9.15 6.73
CA ARG A 64 0.54 -8.87 7.76
C ARG A 64 0.50 -7.40 8.17
N GLU A 65 1.66 -6.76 8.29
CA GLU A 65 1.75 -5.36 8.69
C GLU A 65 1.27 -4.44 7.59
N ILE A 66 1.57 -4.78 6.33
CA ILE A 66 1.07 -4.08 5.16
C ILE A 66 -0.45 -4.18 5.10
N GLU A 67 -1.01 -5.38 5.20
CA GLU A 67 -2.47 -5.58 5.14
C GLU A 67 -3.19 -4.81 6.24
N ARG A 68 -2.64 -4.79 7.46
CA ARG A 68 -3.21 -3.99 8.55
C ARG A 68 -3.26 -2.50 8.19
N VAL A 69 -2.15 -1.93 7.71
CA VAL A 69 -2.10 -0.51 7.35
C VAL A 69 -3.01 -0.20 6.16
N VAL A 70 -3.15 -1.12 5.21
CA VAL A 70 -4.10 -0.99 4.10
C VAL A 70 -5.53 -0.92 4.63
N LEU A 71 -5.93 -1.81 5.55
CA LEU A 71 -7.27 -1.82 6.14
C LEU A 71 -7.57 -0.59 7.01
N GLU A 72 -6.56 0.03 7.61
CA GLU A 72 -6.72 1.33 8.30
C GLU A 72 -7.10 2.46 7.33
N VAL A 73 -6.60 2.41 6.10
CA VAL A 73 -6.85 3.42 5.05
C VAL A 73 -8.14 3.11 4.29
N ASP A 74 -8.33 1.86 3.91
CA ASP A 74 -9.43 1.33 3.13
C ASP A 74 -10.04 0.09 3.83
N PRO A 75 -11.06 0.27 4.67
CA PRO A 75 -11.73 -0.83 5.37
C PRO A 75 -12.33 -1.88 4.42
N ASP A 76 -12.66 -1.48 3.20
CA ASP A 76 -13.30 -2.31 2.17
C ASP A 76 -12.27 -2.87 1.15
N ALA A 77 -10.97 -2.82 1.50
CA ALA A 77 -9.88 -3.17 0.59
C ALA A 77 -10.02 -4.55 -0.07
N VAL A 78 -10.58 -5.54 0.65
CA VAL A 78 -10.83 -6.88 0.10
C VAL A 78 -11.83 -6.83 -1.06
N GLU A 79 -12.94 -6.12 -0.88
CA GLU A 79 -13.96 -5.96 -1.91
C GLU A 79 -13.42 -5.15 -3.09
N HIS A 80 -12.74 -4.03 -2.81
CA HIS A 80 -12.11 -3.21 -3.86
C HIS A 80 -11.08 -4.02 -4.67
N ARG A 81 -10.34 -4.94 -4.03
CA ARG A 81 -9.38 -5.82 -4.72
C ARG A 81 -10.10 -6.80 -5.66
N SER A 82 -11.23 -7.37 -5.23
CA SER A 82 -12.07 -8.22 -6.09
C SER A 82 -12.58 -7.45 -7.30
N ARG A 83 -13.18 -6.27 -7.08
CA ARG A 83 -13.70 -5.43 -8.17
C ARG A 83 -12.63 -5.08 -9.21
N ARG A 84 -11.40 -4.81 -8.78
CA ARG A 84 -10.26 -4.57 -9.68
C ARG A 84 -9.87 -5.80 -10.49
N TRP A 85 -9.95 -6.99 -9.91
CA TRP A 85 -9.67 -8.24 -10.61
C TRP A 85 -10.73 -8.57 -11.64
N ASP A 86 -11.99 -8.29 -11.32
CA ASP A 86 -13.15 -8.50 -12.20
C ASP A 86 -13.22 -7.45 -13.32
N ALA A 87 -12.61 -6.27 -13.13
CA ALA A 87 -12.53 -5.23 -14.14
C ALA A 87 -11.58 -5.64 -15.28
N ALA A 88 -12.12 -5.87 -16.48
CA ALA A 88 -11.39 -6.32 -17.67
C ALA A 88 -10.25 -5.39 -18.17
N SER A 89 -10.03 -4.21 -17.55
CA SER A 89 -8.83 -3.39 -17.78
C SER A 89 -8.52 -2.49 -16.57
N ALA A 90 -7.23 -2.35 -16.23
CA ALA A 90 -6.72 -1.45 -15.19
C ALA A 90 -6.62 0.02 -15.69
N GLY A 91 -7.61 0.48 -16.43
CA GLY A 91 -7.66 1.86 -16.94
C GLY A 91 -8.22 2.81 -15.88
N LEU A 92 -7.55 3.93 -15.64
CA LEU A 92 -8.14 5.09 -14.98
C LEU A 92 -9.25 5.65 -15.89
N SER A 93 -10.48 5.17 -15.75
CA SER A 93 -11.66 5.83 -16.34
C SER A 93 -11.93 7.13 -15.59
N LEU A 94 -11.22 8.21 -15.97
CA LEU A 94 -11.49 9.55 -15.48
C LEU A 94 -12.72 10.12 -16.21
N PRO A 95 -13.76 10.61 -15.49
CA PRO A 95 -14.86 11.31 -16.13
C PRO A 95 -14.35 12.59 -16.80
N ARG A 96 -14.88 12.93 -18.00
CA ARG A 96 -14.75 14.29 -18.52
C ARG A 96 -15.47 15.21 -17.53
N ARG A 97 -14.74 16.13 -16.91
CA ARG A 97 -15.35 17.27 -16.22
C ARG A 97 -16.18 18.03 -17.27
N GLY A 98 -17.50 18.03 -17.06
CA GLY A 98 -18.43 18.95 -17.72
C GLY A 98 -18.29 20.36 -17.17
#